data_AF-A0A764BDU5-F1
#
_entry.id   AF-A0A764BDU5-F1
#
_cell.length_a   1.000
_cell.length_b   1.000
_cell.length_c   1.000
_cell.angle_alpha   90.00
_cell.angle_beta   90.00
_cell.angle_gamma   90.00
#
_symmetry.space_group_name_H-M   'P 1'
#
loop_
_entity.id
_entity.type
_entity.pdbx_description
1 polymer ?
#
loop_
_entity_poly.entity_id
_entity_poly.type
_entity_poly.pdbx_seq_one_letter_code
_entity_poly.pdbx_strand_id
1 'polypeptide(L)'
;MKKSILAMVLTTVLGVSGAAFADTGAAPQATGSSPLTASQWRTVDKIAKIGNEAMQDVQLARVSLFNGDTKSAKKLLSDAQQKINDDKTDWTKFIKKDKKTPVDGDNYIVINASISISEDYQASDEKTKAIKNANEKLKKGDKKGAIETLKLAGITVVENEVLMPLKQTRTDIQKAIALFDDGKYYQANLMLLSAEEGVILDSETIQE
;
A
#
# COMPACT_ATOMS: atom_id res chain seq x y z
N MET A 1 35.02 -20.65 -16.16
CA MET A 1 33.61 -21.11 -16.14
C MET A 1 33.43 -22.11 -15.01
N LYS A 2 32.74 -21.74 -13.93
CA LYS A 2 32.15 -22.67 -12.97
C LYS A 2 30.80 -22.07 -12.55
N LYS A 3 29.72 -22.74 -12.95
CA LYS A 3 28.34 -22.39 -12.59
C LYS A 3 28.07 -23.02 -11.23
N SER A 4 27.67 -22.22 -10.26
CA SER A 4 27.12 -22.71 -8.99
C SER A 4 25.69 -22.20 -8.90
N ILE A 5 24.73 -23.10 -9.13
CA ILE A 5 23.32 -22.87 -8.90
C ILE A 5 23.12 -22.93 -7.39
N LEU A 6 22.76 -21.81 -6.76
CA LEU A 6 22.32 -21.79 -5.36
C LEU A 6 20.82 -21.53 -5.33
N ALA A 7 20.06 -22.61 -5.14
CA ALA A 7 18.64 -22.54 -4.80
C ALA A 7 18.52 -22.02 -3.37
N MET A 8 17.73 -20.96 -3.15
CA MET A 8 17.42 -20.49 -1.81
C MET A 8 16.00 -20.89 -1.43
N VAL A 9 15.94 -21.78 -0.44
CA VAL A 9 14.75 -22.17 0.31
C VAL A 9 14.20 -20.93 1.01
N LEU A 10 12.91 -20.66 0.80
CA LEU A 10 12.17 -19.60 1.47
C LEU A 10 11.83 -20.07 2.90
N THR A 11 12.68 -19.72 3.87
CA THR A 11 12.40 -20.00 5.29
C THR A 11 11.63 -18.83 5.89
N THR A 12 10.31 -18.95 5.98
CA THR A 12 9.48 -18.10 6.84
C THR A 12 9.82 -18.37 8.30
N VAL A 13 10.33 -17.38 9.02
CA VAL A 13 10.52 -17.47 10.48
C VAL A 13 9.57 -16.49 11.17
N LEU A 14 8.52 -17.06 11.77
CA LEU A 14 7.75 -16.46 12.85
C LEU A 14 8.61 -16.46 14.12
N GLY A 15 8.64 -15.33 14.82
CA GLY A 15 9.55 -15.09 15.94
C GLY A 15 9.28 -15.98 17.16
N VAL A 16 10.38 -16.43 17.79
CA VAL A 16 10.45 -16.79 19.21
C VAL A 16 11.81 -16.34 19.74
N SER A 17 11.79 -15.71 20.90
CA SER A 17 12.89 -15.12 21.67
C SER A 17 13.90 -16.15 22.22
N GLY A 18 15.20 -15.80 22.14
CA GLY A 18 16.24 -16.08 23.13
C GLY A 18 16.94 -17.44 23.11
N ALA A 19 18.12 -17.51 22.48
CA ALA A 19 19.30 -18.23 22.98
C ALA A 19 20.55 -17.79 22.20
N ALA A 20 21.60 -17.38 22.90
CA ALA A 20 22.86 -16.91 22.35
C ALA A 20 23.70 -18.09 21.81
N PHE A 21 24.19 -17.95 20.58
CA PHE A 21 25.38 -18.64 20.11
C PHE A 21 26.39 -17.58 19.65
N ALA A 22 27.55 -17.58 20.29
CA ALA A 22 28.73 -16.89 19.80
C ALA A 22 29.29 -17.69 18.64
N ASP A 23 29.30 -17.10 17.44
CA ASP A 23 30.05 -17.62 16.30
C ASP A 23 31.02 -16.54 15.81
N THR A 24 32.30 -16.87 15.90
CA THR A 24 33.42 -16.11 15.37
C THR A 24 33.48 -16.31 13.86
N GLY A 25 32.76 -15.45 13.13
CA GLY A 25 32.88 -15.32 11.69
C GLY A 25 32.65 -13.87 11.33
N ALA A 26 33.56 -13.27 10.56
CA ALA A 26 33.42 -11.91 10.07
C ALA A 26 32.06 -11.77 9.35
N ALA A 27 31.11 -11.09 9.99
CA ALA A 27 29.83 -10.80 9.41
C ALA A 27 30.03 -9.97 8.14
N PRO A 28 29.37 -10.30 7.02
CA PRO A 28 29.29 -9.36 5.92
C PRO A 28 28.62 -8.12 6.47
N GLN A 29 29.34 -6.99 6.42
CA GLN A 29 28.81 -5.69 6.73
C GLN A 29 27.76 -5.39 5.66
N ALA A 30 26.51 -5.79 5.93
CA ALA A 30 25.36 -5.23 5.27
C ALA A 30 25.37 -3.74 5.61
N THR A 31 25.96 -2.94 4.73
CA THR A 31 25.80 -1.50 4.76
C THR A 31 24.31 -1.26 4.58
N GLY A 32 23.63 -0.99 5.70
CA GLY A 32 22.18 -0.86 5.76
C GLY A 32 21.71 0.28 4.86
N SER A 33 21.19 -0.08 3.70
CA SER A 33 20.13 0.70 3.06
C SER A 33 18.90 0.59 3.97
N SER A 34 18.71 1.57 4.85
CA SER A 34 17.38 1.74 5.47
C SER A 34 16.36 1.84 4.34
N PRO A 35 15.29 1.03 4.33
CA PRO A 35 14.27 1.13 3.31
C PRO A 35 13.73 2.55 3.27
N LEU A 36 13.79 3.20 2.11
CA LEU A 36 13.12 4.47 1.89
C LEU A 36 11.61 4.25 2.08
N THR A 37 10.96 5.06 2.91
CA THR A 37 9.53 4.90 3.22
C THR A 37 8.68 5.77 2.28
N ALA A 38 7.47 5.32 1.95
CA ALA A 38 6.53 6.09 1.13
C ALA A 38 6.25 7.50 1.67
N SER A 39 6.29 7.67 3.00
CA SER A 39 6.15 8.97 3.66
C SER A 39 7.26 9.99 3.34
N GLN A 40 8.44 9.54 2.91
CA GLN A 40 9.52 10.43 2.51
C GLN A 40 9.25 11.04 1.13
N TRP A 41 8.58 10.29 0.26
CA TRP A 41 8.31 10.68 -1.13
C TRP A 41 6.96 11.37 -1.29
N ARG A 42 5.91 10.80 -0.71
CA ARG A 42 4.57 11.38 -0.75
C ARG A 42 4.29 12.18 0.51
N THR A 43 3.55 13.28 0.36
CA THR A 43 2.97 13.94 1.53
C THR A 43 1.85 13.06 2.07
N VAL A 44 1.95 12.65 3.34
CA VAL A 44 0.99 11.73 3.99
C VAL A 44 -0.45 12.28 3.95
N ASP A 45 -0.61 13.61 3.88
CA ASP A 45 -1.90 14.29 3.72
C ASP A 45 -2.58 14.07 2.36
N LYS A 46 -1.89 13.46 1.38
CA LYS A 46 -2.45 13.04 0.08
C LYS A 46 -2.88 11.57 0.06
N ILE A 47 -2.91 10.90 1.21
CA ILE A 47 -3.40 9.53 1.35
C ILE A 47 -4.64 9.52 2.25
N ALA A 48 -5.75 9.02 1.73
CA ALA A 48 -7.00 8.86 2.46
C ALA A 48 -6.94 7.66 3.41
N LYS A 49 -6.22 7.78 4.54
CA LYS A 49 -6.10 6.71 5.55
C LYS A 49 -7.47 6.19 6.02
N ILE A 50 -8.44 7.09 6.20
CA ILE A 50 -9.83 6.74 6.56
C ILE A 50 -10.51 5.87 5.49
N GLY A 51 -10.19 6.07 4.21
CA GLY A 51 -10.66 5.23 3.12
C GLY A 51 -10.04 3.83 3.15
N ASN A 52 -8.74 3.72 3.48
CA ASN A 52 -8.09 2.41 3.65
C ASN A 52 -8.65 1.64 4.85
N GLU A 53 -8.92 2.33 5.97
CA GLU A 53 -9.59 1.73 7.13
C GLU A 53 -10.99 1.24 6.78
N ALA A 54 -11.76 2.00 5.98
CA ALA A 54 -13.07 1.54 5.50
C ALA A 54 -12.96 0.26 4.66
N MET A 55 -11.95 0.14 3.80
CA MET A 55 -11.72 -1.09 3.02
C MET A 55 -11.26 -2.27 3.88
N GLN A 56 -10.52 -2.02 4.96
CA GLN A 56 -10.19 -3.06 5.95
C GLN A 56 -11.44 -3.54 6.68
N ASP A 57 -12.34 -2.64 7.04
CA ASP A 57 -13.63 -3.01 7.64
C ASP A 57 -14.48 -3.84 6.66
N VAL A 58 -14.50 -3.49 5.36
CA VAL A 58 -15.16 -4.29 4.31
C VAL A 58 -14.61 -5.71 4.25
N GLN A 59 -13.29 -5.87 4.20
CA GLN A 59 -12.62 -7.18 4.18
C GLN A 59 -12.96 -8.01 5.43
N LEU A 60 -12.89 -7.40 6.61
CA LEU A 60 -13.21 -8.07 7.86
C LEU A 60 -14.71 -8.43 7.92
N ALA A 61 -15.60 -7.58 7.41
CA ALA A 61 -17.03 -7.86 7.38
C ALA A 61 -17.35 -9.11 6.55
N ARG A 62 -16.67 -9.29 5.41
CA ARG A 62 -16.79 -10.51 4.60
C ARG A 62 -16.32 -11.74 5.36
N VAL A 63 -15.17 -11.67 6.05
CA VAL A 63 -14.68 -12.77 6.89
C VAL A 63 -15.69 -13.11 8.00
N SER A 64 -16.22 -12.11 8.69
CA SER A 64 -17.26 -12.30 9.72
C SER A 64 -18.53 -12.94 9.17
N LEU A 65 -18.99 -12.54 7.97
CA LEU A 65 -20.15 -13.15 7.30
C LEU A 65 -19.92 -14.65 7.03
N PHE A 66 -18.75 -15.03 6.51
CA PHE A 66 -18.43 -16.45 6.26
C PHE A 66 -18.32 -17.27 7.55
N ASN A 67 -17.88 -16.65 8.64
CA ASN A 67 -17.81 -17.30 9.95
C ASN A 67 -19.16 -17.37 10.68
N GLY A 68 -20.24 -16.84 10.09
CA GLY A 68 -21.56 -16.77 10.72
C GLY A 68 -21.67 -15.71 11.82
N ASP A 69 -20.65 -14.85 12.00
CA ASP A 69 -20.66 -13.75 12.96
C ASP A 69 -21.31 -12.51 12.35
N THR A 70 -22.63 -12.57 12.19
CA THR A 70 -23.45 -11.49 11.62
C THR A 70 -23.37 -10.23 12.47
N LYS A 71 -23.20 -10.35 13.80
CA LYS A 71 -23.09 -9.20 14.70
C LYS A 71 -21.83 -8.38 14.41
N SER A 72 -20.67 -9.04 14.30
CA SER A 72 -19.42 -8.35 13.96
C SER A 72 -19.46 -7.81 12.54
N ALA A 73 -20.01 -8.57 11.58
CA ALA A 73 -20.18 -8.10 10.20
C ALA A 73 -21.02 -6.80 10.13
N LYS A 74 -22.15 -6.73 10.86
CA LYS A 74 -22.99 -5.52 10.88
C LYS A 74 -22.25 -4.31 11.45
N LYS A 75 -21.47 -4.50 12.51
CA LYS A 75 -20.66 -3.44 13.10
C LYS A 75 -19.63 -2.92 12.09
N LEU A 76 -18.85 -3.82 11.48
CA LEU A 76 -17.82 -3.47 10.50
C LEU A 76 -18.40 -2.77 9.27
N LEU A 77 -19.56 -3.23 8.77
CA LEU A 77 -20.28 -2.54 7.69
C LEU A 77 -20.71 -1.12 8.06
N SER A 78 -21.19 -0.94 9.28
CA SER A 78 -21.61 0.38 9.78
C SER A 78 -20.40 1.31 9.95
N ASP A 79 -19.30 0.78 10.47
CA ASP A 79 -18.03 1.49 10.63
C ASP A 79 -17.47 1.90 9.25
N ALA A 80 -17.49 1.00 8.26
CA ALA A 80 -17.07 1.28 6.88
C ALA A 80 -17.96 2.37 6.23
N GLN A 81 -19.29 2.25 6.36
CA GLN A 81 -20.26 3.22 5.84
C GLN A 81 -20.04 4.60 6.46
N GLN A 82 -19.79 4.68 7.76
CA GLN A 82 -19.50 5.95 8.43
C GLN A 82 -18.19 6.55 7.93
N LYS A 83 -17.11 5.77 7.87
CA LYS A 83 -15.80 6.25 7.43
C LYS A 83 -15.82 6.78 6.00
N ILE A 84 -16.43 6.04 5.07
CA ILE A 84 -16.45 6.42 3.65
C ILE A 84 -17.37 7.62 3.37
N ASN A 85 -18.32 7.93 4.27
CA ASN A 85 -19.25 9.06 4.14
C ASN A 85 -18.97 10.19 5.14
N ASP A 86 -17.77 10.22 5.75
CA ASP A 86 -17.39 11.30 6.66
C ASP A 86 -17.41 12.65 5.92
N ASP A 87 -18.29 13.55 6.36
CA ASP A 87 -18.53 14.87 5.79
C ASP A 87 -17.46 15.89 6.19
N LYS A 88 -16.69 15.59 7.24
CA LYS A 88 -15.52 16.38 7.67
C LYS A 88 -14.30 16.12 6.80
N THR A 89 -14.29 14.99 6.07
CA THR A 89 -13.21 14.64 5.17
C THR A 89 -13.37 15.34 3.83
N ASP A 90 -12.40 16.20 3.48
CA ASP A 90 -12.31 16.78 2.13
C ASP A 90 -11.72 15.74 1.16
N TRP A 91 -12.61 14.90 0.62
CA TRP A 91 -12.26 13.81 -0.29
C TRP A 91 -11.57 14.28 -1.58
N THR A 92 -11.74 15.56 -1.96
CA THR A 92 -11.18 16.10 -3.20
C THR A 92 -9.65 16.17 -3.18
N LYS A 93 -9.05 16.25 -1.98
CA LYS A 93 -7.60 16.26 -1.77
C LYS A 93 -6.92 14.95 -2.15
N PHE A 94 -7.65 13.85 -2.14
CA PHE A 94 -7.12 12.51 -2.38
C PHE A 94 -7.33 12.01 -3.81
N ILE A 95 -7.99 12.80 -4.66
CA ILE A 95 -8.33 12.41 -6.04
C ILE A 95 -7.05 12.23 -6.88
N LYS A 96 -6.91 11.06 -7.52
CA LYS A 96 -5.93 10.79 -8.57
C LYS A 96 -6.46 11.34 -9.91
N LYS A 97 -6.08 12.57 -10.24
CA LYS A 97 -6.70 13.39 -11.31
C LYS A 97 -6.45 12.89 -12.74
N ASP A 98 -5.36 12.16 -12.94
CA ASP A 98 -4.91 11.60 -14.21
C ASP A 98 -5.45 10.18 -14.46
N LYS A 99 -6.28 9.65 -13.55
CA LYS A 99 -6.91 8.34 -13.69
C LYS A 99 -8.44 8.47 -13.75
N LYS A 100 -9.04 7.89 -14.80
CA LYS A 100 -10.50 7.83 -14.94
C LYS A 100 -11.05 6.57 -14.31
N THR A 101 -12.21 6.69 -13.68
CA THR A 101 -13.00 5.55 -13.20
C THR A 101 -13.88 4.99 -14.34
N PRO A 102 -14.35 3.74 -14.23
CA PRO A 102 -15.35 3.18 -15.14
C PRO A 102 -16.75 3.77 -14.99
N VAL A 103 -17.03 4.48 -13.88
CA VAL A 103 -18.36 4.99 -13.51
C VAL A 103 -18.41 6.51 -13.69
N ASP A 104 -19.37 6.98 -14.49
CA ASP A 104 -19.51 8.41 -14.74
C ASP A 104 -19.74 9.21 -13.45
N GLY A 105 -18.94 10.28 -13.32
CA GLY A 105 -18.94 11.16 -12.16
C GLY A 105 -18.31 10.56 -10.90
N ASP A 106 -17.55 9.45 -11.01
CA ASP A 106 -16.74 8.91 -9.93
C ASP A 106 -15.26 9.30 -10.09
N ASN A 107 -14.52 9.32 -8.98
CA ASN A 107 -13.09 9.58 -8.93
C ASN A 107 -12.37 8.49 -8.14
N TYR A 108 -11.21 8.07 -8.66
CA TYR A 108 -10.26 7.31 -7.85
C TYR A 108 -9.66 8.23 -6.78
N ILE A 109 -9.63 7.75 -5.55
CA ILE A 109 -8.87 8.37 -4.47
C ILE A 109 -7.74 7.46 -4.02
N VAL A 110 -6.61 8.04 -3.62
CA VAL A 110 -5.48 7.27 -3.11
C VAL A 110 -5.71 6.94 -1.65
N ILE A 111 -5.89 5.65 -1.34
CA ILE A 111 -6.13 5.17 0.03
C ILE A 111 -4.87 4.62 0.69
N ASN A 112 -3.89 4.16 -0.09
CA ASN A 112 -2.61 3.69 0.41
C ASN A 112 -1.52 3.93 -0.63
N ALA A 113 -0.26 3.98 -0.21
CA ALA A 113 0.89 4.08 -1.10
C ALA A 113 2.10 3.34 -0.53
N SER A 114 2.91 2.75 -1.41
CA SER A 114 4.18 2.10 -1.08
C SER A 114 5.25 2.46 -2.09
N ILE A 115 6.52 2.17 -1.76
CA ILE A 115 7.65 2.41 -2.64
C ILE A 115 8.31 1.08 -2.99
N SER A 116 8.63 0.92 -4.26
CA SER A 116 9.47 -0.17 -4.76
C SER A 116 10.75 0.40 -5.36
N ILE A 117 11.85 -0.30 -5.12
CA ILE A 117 13.18 0.05 -5.64
C ILE A 117 13.57 -1.03 -6.63
N SER A 118 14.04 -0.63 -7.80
CA SER A 118 14.59 -1.51 -8.82
C SER A 118 16.05 -1.15 -9.07
N GLU A 119 16.95 -2.10 -8.80
CA GLU A 119 18.39 -2.01 -9.03
C GLU A 119 18.97 -3.39 -9.35
N ASP A 120 20.24 -3.43 -9.79
CA ASP A 120 20.95 -4.68 -10.12
C ASP A 120 21.66 -5.35 -8.92
N TYR A 121 21.57 -4.75 -7.72
CA TYR A 121 22.25 -5.18 -6.47
C TYR A 121 23.78 -5.29 -6.52
N GLN A 122 24.43 -4.77 -7.56
CA GLN A 122 25.89 -4.70 -7.65
C GLN A 122 26.40 -3.45 -6.95
N ALA A 123 27.24 -3.66 -5.94
CA ALA A 123 27.89 -2.56 -5.23
C ALA A 123 28.92 -1.87 -6.13
N SER A 124 28.90 -0.53 -6.13
CA SER A 124 29.94 0.30 -6.74
C SER A 124 30.16 1.58 -5.92
N ASP A 125 31.34 2.17 -6.04
CA ASP A 125 31.65 3.46 -5.41
C ASP A 125 30.72 4.57 -5.92
N GLU A 126 30.32 4.49 -7.19
CA GLU A 126 29.39 5.41 -7.82
C GLU A 126 28.00 5.32 -7.19
N LYS A 127 27.45 4.10 -7.03
CA LYS A 127 26.14 3.90 -6.38
C LYS A 127 26.16 4.33 -4.91
N THR A 128 27.25 4.01 -4.19
CA THR A 128 27.39 4.41 -2.79
C THR A 128 27.37 5.93 -2.63
N LYS A 129 28.08 6.66 -3.51
CA LYS A 129 28.06 8.13 -3.54
C LYS A 129 26.67 8.67 -3.91
N ALA A 130 26.00 8.06 -4.90
CA ALA A 130 24.67 8.48 -5.32
C ALA A 130 23.63 8.32 -4.20
N ILE A 131 23.64 7.19 -3.48
CA ILE A 131 22.76 6.95 -2.33
C ILE A 131 23.03 7.99 -1.23
N LYS A 132 24.30 8.28 -0.91
CA LYS A 132 24.65 9.31 0.07
C LYS A 132 24.11 10.69 -0.34
N ASN A 133 24.32 11.08 -1.60
CA ASN A 133 23.85 12.36 -2.13
C ASN A 133 22.31 12.44 -2.14
N ALA A 134 21.62 11.37 -2.52
CA ALA A 134 20.16 11.28 -2.48
C ALA A 134 19.63 11.45 -1.05
N ASN A 135 20.27 10.81 -0.06
CA ASN A 135 19.91 10.97 1.35
C ASN A 135 20.11 12.40 1.85
N GLU A 136 21.18 13.08 1.42
CA GLU A 136 21.41 14.49 1.75
C GLU A 136 20.35 15.42 1.15
N LYS A 137 19.92 15.14 -0.09
CA LYS A 137 18.84 15.86 -0.75
C LYS A 137 17.49 15.64 -0.07
N LEU A 138 17.15 14.40 0.26
CA LEU A 138 15.96 14.06 1.05
C LEU A 138 15.92 14.78 2.40
N LYS A 139 17.04 14.85 3.13
CA LYS A 139 17.13 15.60 4.39
C LYS A 139 16.82 17.09 4.24
N LYS A 140 17.05 17.65 3.05
CA LYS A 140 16.76 19.06 2.71
C LYS A 140 15.36 19.25 2.11
N GLY A 141 14.59 18.18 1.96
CA GLY A 141 13.28 18.21 1.29
C GLY A 141 13.36 18.19 -0.25
N ASP A 142 14.55 18.03 -0.83
CA ASP A 142 14.76 17.94 -2.28
C ASP A 142 14.49 16.50 -2.76
N LYS A 143 13.19 16.18 -2.87
CA LYS A 143 12.72 14.86 -3.31
C LYS A 143 13.07 14.61 -4.78
N LYS A 144 12.62 15.48 -5.68
CA LYS A 144 13.00 15.52 -7.09
C LYS A 144 14.49 15.26 -7.32
N GLY A 145 15.36 16.06 -6.72
CA GLY A 145 16.80 15.91 -6.93
C GLY A 145 17.34 14.59 -6.38
N ALA A 146 16.75 14.04 -5.32
CA ALA A 146 17.13 12.72 -4.80
C ALA A 146 16.74 11.60 -5.77
N ILE A 147 15.53 11.62 -6.33
CA ILE A 147 15.08 10.65 -7.35
C ILE A 147 15.98 10.71 -8.59
N GLU A 148 16.26 11.91 -9.09
CA GLU A 148 17.15 12.09 -10.24
C GLU A 148 18.55 11.52 -9.97
N THR A 149 19.07 11.71 -8.75
CA THR A 149 20.38 11.18 -8.34
C THR A 149 20.40 9.66 -8.34
N LEU A 150 19.35 9.03 -7.78
CA LEU A 150 19.22 7.58 -7.74
C LEU A 150 19.08 7.02 -9.17
N LYS A 151 18.26 7.65 -10.00
CA LYS A 151 18.03 7.25 -11.39
C LYS A 151 19.31 7.25 -12.22
N LEU A 152 20.14 8.28 -12.08
CA LEU A 152 21.43 8.37 -12.77
C LEU A 152 22.41 7.25 -12.37
N ALA A 153 22.26 6.73 -11.15
CA ALA A 153 23.04 5.60 -10.65
C ALA A 153 22.42 4.22 -10.95
N GLY A 154 21.40 4.16 -11.82
CA GLY A 154 20.71 2.92 -12.16
C GLY A 154 19.78 2.39 -11.06
N ILE A 155 19.39 3.24 -10.11
CA ILE A 155 18.43 2.90 -9.05
C ILE A 155 17.10 3.58 -9.38
N THR A 156 16.11 2.80 -9.78
CA THR A 156 14.77 3.30 -10.12
C THR A 156 13.86 3.22 -8.90
N VAL A 157 13.14 4.30 -8.62
CA VAL A 157 12.16 4.37 -7.55
C VAL A 157 10.76 4.43 -8.16
N VAL A 158 9.91 3.49 -7.76
CA VAL A 158 8.52 3.34 -8.21
C VAL A 158 7.59 3.60 -7.03
N GLU A 159 6.60 4.46 -7.22
CA GLU A 159 5.48 4.62 -6.30
C GLU A 159 4.36 3.68 -6.73
N ASN A 160 3.84 2.91 -5.78
CA ASN A 160 2.65 2.09 -5.97
C ASN A 160 1.51 2.67 -5.14
N GLU A 161 0.48 3.16 -5.80
CA GLU A 161 -0.72 3.73 -5.21
C GLU A 161 -1.86 2.70 -5.21
N VAL A 162 -2.56 2.58 -4.09
CA VAL A 162 -3.81 1.83 -4.01
C VAL A 162 -4.95 2.82 -4.16
N LEU A 163 -5.73 2.64 -5.23
CA LEU A 163 -6.77 3.57 -5.65
C LEU A 163 -8.15 2.95 -5.44
N MET A 164 -9.04 3.68 -4.79
CA MET A 164 -10.42 3.26 -4.53
C MET A 164 -11.42 4.18 -5.25
N PRO A 165 -12.41 3.64 -5.99
CA PRO A 165 -13.43 4.42 -6.69
C PRO A 165 -14.50 4.87 -5.69
N LEU A 166 -14.45 6.13 -5.27
CA LEU A 166 -15.16 6.60 -4.07
C LEU A 166 -16.69 6.42 -4.13
N LYS A 167 -17.33 6.83 -5.23
CA LYS A 167 -18.78 6.75 -5.41
C LYS A 167 -19.24 5.31 -5.57
N GLN A 168 -18.51 4.50 -6.33
CA GLN A 168 -18.81 3.08 -6.50
C GLN A 168 -18.72 2.34 -5.16
N THR A 169 -17.64 2.52 -4.39
CA THR A 169 -17.47 1.89 -3.07
C THR A 169 -18.58 2.29 -2.10
N ARG A 170 -18.96 3.58 -2.05
CA ARG A 170 -20.11 4.05 -1.24
C ARG A 170 -21.41 3.33 -1.60
N THR A 171 -21.66 3.19 -2.91
CA THR A 171 -22.87 2.55 -3.43
C THR A 171 -22.90 1.06 -3.07
N ASP A 172 -21.77 0.38 -3.19
CA ASP A 172 -21.67 -1.05 -2.92
C ASP A 172 -21.80 -1.37 -1.44
N ILE A 173 -21.18 -0.58 -0.55
CA ILE A 173 -21.38 -0.70 0.90
C ILE A 173 -22.84 -0.46 1.29
N GLN A 174 -23.48 0.57 0.72
CA GLN A 174 -24.90 0.87 0.99
C GLN A 174 -25.81 -0.29 0.56
N LYS A 175 -25.59 -0.87 -0.63
CA LYS A 175 -26.33 -2.04 -1.11
C LYS A 175 -26.07 -3.27 -0.24
N ALA A 176 -24.81 -3.48 0.18
CA ALA A 176 -24.46 -4.58 1.07
C ALA A 176 -25.21 -4.47 2.40
N ILE A 177 -25.31 -3.28 2.99
CA ILE A 177 -26.07 -3.06 4.23
C ILE A 177 -27.55 -3.37 4.04
N ALA A 178 -28.17 -2.91 2.96
CA ALA A 178 -29.58 -3.21 2.68
C ALA A 178 -29.83 -4.72 2.53
N LEU A 179 -28.97 -5.42 1.78
CA LEU A 179 -29.04 -6.87 1.62
C LEU A 179 -28.79 -7.61 2.94
N PHE A 180 -27.86 -7.12 3.76
CA PHE A 180 -27.58 -7.67 5.08
C PHE A 180 -28.83 -7.59 5.98
N ASP A 181 -29.51 -6.44 5.99
CA ASP A 181 -30.71 -6.21 6.82
C ASP A 181 -31.90 -7.07 6.37
N ASP A 182 -31.95 -7.42 5.09
CA ASP A 182 -32.88 -8.40 4.51
C ASP A 182 -32.51 -9.87 4.83
N GLY A 183 -31.42 -10.12 5.56
CA GLY A 183 -30.90 -11.48 5.81
C GLY A 183 -30.24 -12.14 4.61
N LYS A 184 -30.00 -11.40 3.52
CA LYS A 184 -29.35 -11.87 2.28
C LYS A 184 -27.83 -11.77 2.40
N TYR A 185 -27.27 -12.48 3.36
CA TYR A 185 -25.85 -12.39 3.72
C TYR A 185 -24.88 -12.72 2.58
N TYR A 186 -25.23 -13.71 1.74
CA TYR A 186 -24.40 -14.08 0.60
C TYR A 186 -24.36 -12.96 -0.44
N GLN A 187 -25.52 -12.38 -0.76
CA GLN A 187 -25.63 -11.25 -1.70
C GLN A 187 -24.96 -10.00 -1.14
N ALA A 188 -25.08 -9.74 0.17
CA ALA A 188 -24.35 -8.67 0.84
C ALA A 188 -22.83 -8.86 0.66
N ASN A 189 -22.32 -10.07 0.87
CA ASN A 189 -20.90 -10.39 0.65
C ASN A 189 -20.48 -10.19 -0.83
N LEU A 190 -21.33 -10.47 -1.81
CA LEU A 190 -21.01 -10.20 -3.22
C LEU A 190 -20.89 -8.70 -3.51
N MET A 191 -21.72 -7.87 -2.87
CA MET A 191 -21.57 -6.41 -3.00
C MET A 191 -20.28 -5.90 -2.34
N LEU A 192 -19.87 -6.49 -1.22
CA LEU A 192 -18.58 -6.16 -0.59
C LEU A 192 -17.40 -6.62 -1.42
N LEU A 193 -17.50 -7.77 -2.08
CA LEU A 193 -16.49 -8.22 -3.03
C LEU A 193 -16.38 -7.25 -4.22
N SER A 194 -17.50 -6.76 -4.75
CA SER A 194 -17.51 -5.71 -5.79
C SER A 194 -16.77 -4.44 -5.34
N ALA A 195 -16.96 -4.02 -4.09
CA ALA A 195 -16.23 -2.87 -3.53
C ALA A 195 -14.71 -3.12 -3.46
N GLU A 196 -14.29 -4.34 -3.12
CA GLU A 196 -12.87 -4.74 -3.11
C GLU A 196 -12.26 -4.83 -4.51
N GLU A 197 -12.96 -5.46 -5.45
CA GLU A 197 -12.52 -5.60 -6.84
C GLU A 197 -12.46 -4.25 -7.59
N GLY A 198 -13.19 -3.25 -7.12
CA GLY A 198 -13.08 -1.88 -7.60
C GLY A 198 -11.75 -1.19 -7.25
N VAL A 199 -11.03 -1.68 -6.22
CA VAL A 199 -9.74 -1.14 -5.81
C VAL A 199 -8.64 -1.60 -6.76
N ILE A 200 -7.86 -0.65 -7.28
CA ILE A 200 -6.77 -0.94 -8.23
C ILE A 200 -5.41 -0.53 -7.66
N LEU A 201 -4.36 -1.18 -8.16
CA LEU A 201 -2.97 -0.77 -7.95
C LEU A 201 -2.52 0.04 -9.16
N ASP A 202 -2.00 1.25 -8.93
CA ASP A 202 -1.36 2.07 -9.94
C ASP A 202 0.12 2.23 -9.60
N SER A 203 1.00 1.87 -10.52
CA SER A 203 2.45 1.88 -10.30
C SER A 203 3.10 2.86 -11.27
N GLU A 204 3.73 3.90 -10.73
CA GLU A 204 4.36 4.96 -11.51
C GLU A 204 5.82 5.13 -11.08
N THR A 205 6.72 5.25 -12.06
CA THR A 205 8.08 5.71 -11.75
C THR A 205 7.99 7.17 -11.30
N ILE A 206 8.62 7.51 -10.18
CA ILE A 206 8.60 8.90 -9.71
C ILE A 206 9.41 9.75 -10.69
N GLN A 207 8.78 10.77 -11.28
CA GLN A 207 9.39 11.65 -12.29
C GLN A 207 9.50 13.13 -11.85
N GLU A 208 9.25 13.44 -10.57
CA GLU A 208 9.08 14.81 -10.03
C GLU A 208 9.88 15.89 -10.75
#